data_AF-A0AAP0PG58-F1
#
_entry.id   AF-A0AAP0PG58-F1
#
_cell.length_a   1.000
_cell.length_b   1.000
_cell.length_c   1.000
_cell.angle_alpha   90.00
_cell.angle_beta   90.00
_cell.angle_gamma   90.00
#
_symmetry.space_group_name_H-M   'P 1'
#
loop_
_entity.id
_entity.type
_entity.pdbx_description
1 polymer ?
#
loop_
_entity_poly.entity_id
_entity_poly.type
_entity_poly.pdbx_seq_one_letter_code
_entity_poly.pdbx_strand_id
1 'polypeptide(L)'
;MAAVTLLALGNGAPDVFASAAAMHSGHPRTGLGAIISAGMFVSGLVVGVVAIYAAPFAVDPAPFARDVLFYLVGVSWLFYVYLSGEIYVWQAVGFVGFYVFFVGFVFWMDVGLKGRRRGDCGGDVEMAGVSRGKGLKVGDCEIGGQLGSMDGEKEKNGFAMAIQKVSKVWEVPVSTLLDLTIPRTAPSEWNRFYLSANIALCPLALLYSCKSFIPLDHKIVFLLPHSHFPLWSVVLFASTSLALVHYIVEREPPEREQLPVVLVAFVMSVFWISTVAGELLNSLAAIGTILDLPPAFLGLTVLAWGNSIGDLVADVAVAKAGQPAMAMAGCFACPMFNMLVGLGTALVSQTLNAYPSAYELQFHVSIVVAFVFLLFSLMGSLLVLTWSRFRVPRFWGFCLVGLYVVFMGVSLVIAKFSR
;
A
#
# COMPACT_ATOMS: atom_id res chain seq x y z
N MET A 1 6.46 -12.65 -6.86
CA MET A 1 7.06 -11.49 -7.56
C MET A 1 6.12 -10.32 -7.61
N ALA A 2 5.00 -10.38 -8.35
CA ALA A 2 4.03 -9.28 -8.42
C ALA A 2 3.52 -8.83 -7.03
N ALA A 3 3.33 -9.78 -6.11
CA ALA A 3 2.97 -9.53 -4.71
C ALA A 3 3.96 -8.66 -3.92
N VAL A 4 5.26 -8.81 -4.17
CA VAL A 4 6.31 -8.17 -3.34
C VAL A 4 6.70 -6.82 -3.90
N THR A 5 6.47 -6.58 -5.20
CA THR A 5 6.85 -5.33 -5.87
C THR A 5 5.64 -4.48 -6.25
N LEU A 6 4.67 -5.03 -6.99
CA LEU A 6 3.53 -4.25 -7.50
C LEU A 6 2.43 -4.07 -6.45
N LEU A 7 2.11 -5.11 -5.69
CA LEU A 7 1.14 -5.00 -4.59
C LEU A 7 1.71 -4.12 -3.47
N ALA A 8 2.98 -4.30 -3.11
CA ALA A 8 3.66 -3.45 -2.14
C ALA A 8 3.72 -1.97 -2.57
N LEU A 9 4.01 -1.70 -3.84
CA LEU A 9 4.03 -0.34 -4.36
C LEU A 9 2.63 0.25 -4.49
N GLY A 10 1.64 -0.52 -4.95
CA GLY A 10 0.26 -0.06 -5.10
C GLY A 10 -0.40 0.27 -3.76
N ASN A 11 -0.18 -0.57 -2.75
CA ASN A 11 -0.76 -0.40 -1.42
C ASN A 11 0.05 0.57 -0.56
N GLY A 12 1.39 0.53 -0.64
CA GLY A 12 2.27 1.38 0.16
C GLY A 12 2.52 2.79 -0.41
N ALA A 13 2.29 3.05 -1.70
CA ALA A 13 2.50 4.40 -2.25
C ALA A 13 1.66 5.50 -1.56
N PRO A 14 0.35 5.32 -1.32
CA PRO A 14 -0.45 6.25 -0.50
C PRO A 14 0.18 6.57 0.86
N ASP A 15 0.64 5.54 1.57
CA ASP A 15 1.24 5.68 2.90
C ASP A 15 2.57 6.43 2.87
N VAL A 16 3.38 6.20 1.83
CA VAL A 16 4.63 6.93 1.58
C VAL A 16 4.33 8.42 1.41
N PHE A 17 3.33 8.79 0.61
CA PHE A 17 2.96 10.18 0.39
C PHE A 17 2.41 10.84 1.66
N ALA A 18 1.53 10.15 2.39
CA ALA A 18 0.98 10.64 3.66
C ALA A 18 2.09 10.84 4.72
N SER A 19 3.00 9.88 4.82
CA SER A 19 4.13 9.93 5.76
C SER A 19 5.14 11.02 5.39
N ALA A 20 5.46 11.17 4.10
CA ALA A 20 6.32 12.24 3.62
C ALA A 20 5.71 13.62 3.86
N ALA A 21 4.39 13.78 3.63
CA ALA A 21 3.67 15.02 3.91
C ALA A 21 3.68 15.35 5.42
N ALA A 22 3.46 14.36 6.30
CA ALA A 22 3.52 14.55 7.75
C ALA A 22 4.91 14.99 8.23
N MET A 23 5.97 14.42 7.65
CA MET A 23 7.36 14.77 7.94
C MET A 23 7.72 16.20 7.50
N HIS A 24 7.20 16.66 6.36
CA HIS A 24 7.42 18.03 5.86
C HIS A 24 6.59 19.09 6.62
N SER A 25 5.48 18.69 7.25
CA SER A 25 4.57 19.59 7.98
C SER A 25 5.05 19.94 9.41
N GLY A 26 6.35 19.77 9.71
CA GLY A 26 6.96 20.18 10.97
C GLY A 26 6.73 19.25 12.17
N HIS A 27 6.12 18.06 11.98
CA HIS A 27 5.88 17.08 13.05
C HIS A 27 6.61 15.73 12.79
N PRO A 28 7.94 15.72 12.73
CA PRO A 28 8.72 14.52 12.39
C PRO A 28 8.55 13.36 13.39
N ARG A 29 8.17 13.67 14.64
CA ARG A 29 7.91 12.68 15.69
C ARG A 29 6.68 11.84 15.42
N THR A 30 5.60 12.49 14.97
CA THR A 30 4.34 11.79 14.68
C THR A 30 4.48 10.96 13.41
N GLY A 31 5.26 11.43 12.42
CA GLY A 31 5.58 10.66 11.21
C GLY A 31 6.33 9.36 11.51
N LEU A 32 7.44 9.45 12.26
CA LEU A 32 8.23 8.25 12.61
C LEU A 32 7.42 7.26 13.46
N GLY A 33 6.74 7.74 14.50
CA GLY A 33 5.90 6.90 15.35
C GLY A 33 4.76 6.22 14.59
N ALA A 34 4.14 6.94 13.65
CA ALA A 34 3.07 6.40 12.81
C ALA A 34 3.56 5.26 11.91
N ILE A 35 4.73 5.39 11.27
CA ILE A 35 5.26 4.37 10.35
C ILE A 35 5.62 3.07 11.09
N ILE A 36 6.27 3.16 12.25
CA ILE A 36 6.61 1.97 13.04
C ILE A 36 5.35 1.30 13.60
N SER A 37 4.39 2.09 14.07
CA SER A 37 3.13 1.58 14.61
C SER A 37 2.23 1.01 13.51
N ALA A 38 2.27 1.57 12.29
CA ALA A 38 1.64 1.02 11.10
C ALA A 38 2.26 -0.34 10.74
N GLY A 39 3.59 -0.45 10.79
CA GLY A 39 4.29 -1.74 10.68
C GLY A 39 3.80 -2.77 11.70
N MET A 40 3.62 -2.37 12.96
CA MET A 40 3.05 -3.23 14.01
C MET A 40 1.59 -3.61 13.77
N PHE A 41 0.79 -2.68 13.24
CA PHE A 41 -0.59 -2.94 12.86
C PHE A 41 -0.66 -3.98 11.74
N VAL A 42 0.15 -3.85 10.70
CA VAL A 42 0.16 -4.80 9.59
C VAL A 42 0.74 -6.15 10.02
N SER A 43 1.92 -6.18 10.64
CA SER A 43 2.58 -7.44 11.03
C SER A 43 1.89 -8.17 12.19
N GLY A 44 1.16 -7.44 13.04
CA GLY A 44 0.40 -8.00 14.17
C GLY A 44 -1.06 -8.27 13.81
N LEU A 45 -1.82 -7.23 13.51
CA LEU A 45 -3.26 -7.35 13.29
C LEU A 45 -3.60 -7.91 11.90
N VAL A 46 -3.05 -7.34 10.83
CA VAL A 46 -3.43 -7.74 9.46
C VAL A 46 -2.99 -9.17 9.17
N VAL A 47 -1.72 -9.50 9.41
CA VAL A 47 -1.20 -10.87 9.33
C VAL A 47 -2.02 -11.80 10.23
N GLY A 48 -2.35 -11.37 11.45
CA GLY A 48 -3.15 -12.14 12.39
C GLY A 48 -4.55 -12.48 11.86
N VAL A 49 -5.25 -11.50 11.28
CA VAL A 49 -6.58 -11.65 10.69
C VAL A 49 -6.52 -12.54 9.44
N VAL A 50 -5.55 -12.33 8.55
CA VAL A 50 -5.33 -13.17 7.36
C VAL A 50 -5.08 -14.62 7.77
N ALA A 51 -4.25 -14.85 8.80
CA ALA A 51 -4.00 -16.18 9.34
C ALA A 51 -5.26 -16.80 9.96
N ILE A 52 -6.03 -16.07 10.77
CA ILE A 52 -7.28 -16.60 11.37
C ILE A 52 -8.27 -17.01 10.27
N TYR A 53 -8.42 -16.17 9.24
CA TYR A 53 -9.38 -16.39 8.16
C TYR A 53 -8.96 -17.53 7.23
N ALA A 54 -7.73 -17.51 6.72
CA ALA A 54 -7.31 -18.38 5.63
C ALA A 54 -6.52 -19.62 6.07
N ALA A 55 -6.00 -19.68 7.30
CA ALA A 55 -5.25 -20.86 7.75
C ALA A 55 -6.15 -22.10 7.81
N PRO A 56 -5.57 -23.31 7.64
CA PRO A 56 -4.17 -23.57 7.32
C PRO A 56 -3.85 -23.36 5.82
N PHE A 57 -2.75 -22.68 5.53
CA PHE A 57 -2.18 -22.58 4.19
C PHE A 57 -0.65 -22.64 4.23
N ALA A 58 -0.02 -22.97 3.11
CA ALA A 58 1.43 -23.01 2.98
C ALA A 58 1.96 -21.72 2.35
N VAL A 59 3.14 -21.29 2.78
CA VAL A 59 3.90 -20.19 2.17
C VAL A 59 5.24 -20.72 1.66
N ASP A 60 5.76 -20.13 0.59
CA ASP A 60 7.05 -20.55 0.04
C ASP A 60 8.19 -20.17 1.01
N PRO A 61 9.06 -21.13 1.41
CA PRO A 61 10.08 -20.90 2.42
C PRO A 61 11.06 -19.76 2.11
N ALA A 62 11.60 -19.75 0.89
CA ALA A 62 12.66 -18.82 0.51
C ALA A 62 12.16 -17.38 0.35
N PRO A 63 11.07 -17.09 -0.39
CA PRO A 63 10.51 -15.74 -0.46
C PRO A 63 10.05 -15.23 0.92
N PHE A 64 9.38 -16.07 1.71
CA PHE A 64 8.91 -15.67 3.04
C PHE A 64 10.09 -15.31 3.97
N ALA A 65 11.07 -16.21 4.10
CA ALA A 65 12.22 -15.97 4.97
C ALA A 65 13.03 -14.75 4.51
N ARG A 66 13.20 -14.57 3.20
CA ARG A 66 13.82 -13.36 2.63
C ARG A 66 13.07 -12.11 3.06
N ASP A 67 11.76 -12.02 2.79
CA ASP A 67 11.00 -10.79 3.02
C ASP A 67 10.98 -10.41 4.51
N VAL A 68 10.75 -11.38 5.40
CA VAL A 68 10.75 -11.14 6.85
C VAL A 68 12.16 -10.80 7.37
N LEU A 69 13.22 -11.44 6.85
CA LEU A 69 14.59 -11.16 7.28
C LEU A 69 15.05 -9.76 6.84
N PHE A 70 14.78 -9.37 5.59
CA PHE A 70 15.10 -8.03 5.11
C PHE A 70 14.33 -6.97 5.88
N TYR A 71 13.06 -7.23 6.21
CA TYR A 71 12.29 -6.31 7.03
C TYR A 71 12.85 -6.22 8.46
N LEU A 72 13.21 -7.35 9.09
CA LEU A 72 13.85 -7.40 10.40
C LEU A 72 15.17 -6.60 10.43
N VAL A 73 16.01 -6.76 9.41
CA VAL A 73 17.29 -6.03 9.27
C VAL A 73 17.02 -4.53 9.09
N GLY A 74 16.06 -4.17 8.24
CA GLY A 74 15.68 -2.76 8.03
C GLY A 74 15.17 -2.09 9.30
N VAL A 75 14.28 -2.75 10.05
CA VAL A 75 13.74 -2.23 11.32
C VAL A 75 14.84 -2.15 12.37
N SER A 76 15.73 -3.14 12.44
CA SER A 76 16.86 -3.13 13.37
C SER A 76 17.84 -2.00 13.09
N TRP A 77 18.14 -1.74 11.81
CA TRP A 77 18.98 -0.61 11.41
C TRP A 77 18.30 0.73 11.75
N LEU A 78 17.02 0.87 11.44
CA LEU A 78 16.30 2.09 11.80
C LEU A 78 16.25 2.32 13.31
N PHE A 79 16.06 1.24 14.09
CA PHE A 79 16.09 1.32 15.54
C PHE A 79 17.48 1.72 16.07
N TYR A 80 18.56 1.21 15.47
CA TYR A 80 19.92 1.64 15.80
C TYR A 80 20.14 3.13 15.53
N VAL A 81 19.71 3.62 14.37
CA VAL A 81 19.79 5.05 14.01
C VAL A 81 18.96 5.90 14.98
N TYR A 82 17.77 5.43 15.34
CA TYR A 82 16.90 6.08 16.33
C TYR A 82 17.57 6.21 17.70
N LEU A 83 18.20 5.13 18.19
CA LEU A 83 18.92 5.13 19.47
C LEU A 83 20.19 6.00 19.44
N SER A 84 20.76 6.22 18.26
CA SER A 84 21.92 7.10 18.10
C SER A 84 21.56 8.58 18.29
N GLY A 85 20.27 8.95 18.20
CA GLY A 85 19.79 10.33 18.37
C GLY A 85 20.17 11.31 17.26
N GLU A 86 21.12 10.94 16.39
CA GLU A 86 21.63 11.75 15.29
C GLU A 86 21.43 11.01 13.96
N ILE A 87 20.74 11.65 13.01
CA ILE A 87 20.54 11.11 11.66
C ILE A 87 21.44 11.85 10.67
N TYR A 88 22.36 11.10 10.06
CA TYR A 88 23.25 11.61 9.00
C TYR A 88 22.66 11.33 7.61
N VAL A 89 23.00 12.17 6.63
CA VAL A 89 22.56 12.01 5.23
C VAL A 89 22.87 10.60 4.68
N TRP A 90 24.06 10.06 4.98
CA TRP A 90 24.45 8.73 4.50
C TRP A 90 23.57 7.61 5.08
N GLN A 91 23.06 7.75 6.31
CA GLN A 91 22.13 6.79 6.91
C GLN A 91 20.77 6.86 6.20
N ALA A 92 20.28 8.08 5.95
CA ALA A 92 19.03 8.31 5.23
C ALA A 92 19.06 7.77 3.80
N VAL A 93 20.13 8.06 3.05
CA VAL A 93 20.38 7.48 1.71
C VAL A 93 20.54 5.96 1.79
N GLY A 94 21.15 5.48 2.87
CA GLY A 94 21.32 4.06 3.18
C GLY A 94 20.01 3.27 3.22
N PHE A 95 18.94 3.81 3.83
CA PHE A 95 17.62 3.15 3.86
C PHE A 95 17.05 2.94 2.45
N VAL A 96 17.09 3.99 1.62
CA VAL A 96 16.62 3.91 0.23
C VAL A 96 17.48 2.93 -0.57
N GLY A 97 18.81 3.01 -0.42
CA GLY A 97 19.75 2.08 -1.06
C GLY A 97 19.52 0.62 -0.66
N PHE A 98 19.17 0.36 0.60
CA PHE A 98 18.86 -0.98 1.09
C PHE A 98 17.58 -1.55 0.48
N TYR A 99 16.56 -0.73 0.26
CA TYR A 99 15.37 -1.16 -0.48
C TYR A 99 15.69 -1.48 -1.95
N VAL A 100 16.49 -0.64 -2.61
CA VAL A 100 16.94 -0.91 -3.99
C VAL A 100 17.71 -2.22 -4.06
N PHE A 101 18.59 -2.47 -3.09
CA PHE A 101 19.30 -3.74 -2.96
C PHE A 101 18.34 -4.92 -2.74
N PHE A 102 17.37 -4.80 -1.85
CA PHE A 102 16.32 -5.80 -1.62
C PHE A 102 15.58 -6.15 -2.92
N VAL A 103 15.11 -5.13 -3.66
CA VAL A 103 14.42 -5.33 -4.94
C VAL A 103 15.34 -6.04 -5.94
N GLY A 104 16.59 -5.61 -6.07
CA GLY A 104 17.59 -6.28 -6.91
C GLY A 104 17.81 -7.74 -6.53
N PHE A 105 17.89 -8.04 -5.23
CA PHE A 105 18.01 -9.39 -4.70
C PHE A 105 16.76 -10.25 -5.00
N VAL A 106 15.56 -9.67 -4.89
CA VAL A 106 14.30 -10.32 -5.27
C VAL A 106 14.31 -10.72 -6.75
N PHE A 107 14.72 -9.81 -7.64
CA PHE A 107 14.85 -10.09 -9.07
C PHE A 107 15.90 -11.17 -9.35
N TRP A 108 17.07 -11.08 -8.72
CA TRP A 108 18.13 -12.07 -8.88
C TRP A 108 17.68 -13.47 -8.46
N MET A 109 16.98 -13.59 -7.33
CA MET A 109 16.46 -14.87 -6.83
C MET A 109 15.43 -15.48 -7.79
N ASP A 110 14.55 -14.66 -8.38
CA ASP A 110 13.54 -15.15 -9.34
C ASP A 110 14.15 -15.62 -10.67
N VAL A 111 15.14 -14.89 -11.18
CA VAL A 111 15.89 -15.30 -12.38
C VAL A 111 16.64 -16.61 -12.13
N GLY A 112 17.28 -16.76 -10.98
CA GLY A 112 17.97 -18.01 -10.59
C GLY A 112 17.03 -19.22 -10.45
N LEU A 113 15.82 -19.01 -9.91
CA LEU A 113 14.81 -20.07 -9.78
C LEU A 113 14.26 -20.52 -11.14
N LYS A 114 14.04 -19.58 -12.08
CA LYS A 114 13.64 -19.91 -13.46
C LYS A 114 14.71 -20.69 -14.22
N GLY A 115 15.99 -20.34 -14.01
CA GLY A 115 17.12 -21.09 -14.57
C GLY A 115 17.17 -22.54 -14.10
N ARG A 116 16.96 -22.79 -12.80
CA ARG A 116 16.96 -24.15 -12.23
C ARG A 116 15.80 -25.02 -12.71
N ARG A 117 14.57 -24.48 -12.80
CA ARG A 117 13.41 -25.23 -13.33
C ARG A 117 13.58 -25.63 -14.79
N ARG A 118 14.36 -24.89 -15.56
CA ARG A 118 14.63 -25.20 -16.98
C ARG A 118 15.75 -26.23 -17.16
N GLY A 119 16.68 -26.33 -16.21
CA GLY A 119 17.76 -27.33 -16.21
C GLY A 119 17.32 -28.73 -15.76
N ASP A 120 16.34 -28.82 -14.85
CA ASP A 120 15.82 -30.10 -14.34
C ASP A 120 14.91 -30.82 -15.35
N CYS A 121 14.24 -30.07 -16.25
CA CYS A 121 13.46 -30.65 -17.35
C CYS A 121 14.29 -31.13 -18.55
N GLY A 122 15.63 -31.11 -18.47
CA GLY A 122 16.53 -31.55 -19.54
C GLY A 122 17.00 -33.01 -19.44
N GLY A 123 16.56 -33.75 -18.42
CA GLY A 123 17.06 -35.09 -18.10
C GLY A 123 16.21 -36.28 -18.59
N ASP A 124 14.91 -36.11 -18.84
CA ASP A 124 14.01 -37.23 -19.12
C ASP A 124 13.16 -37.02 -20.39
N VAL A 125 13.54 -37.70 -21.47
CA VAL A 125 12.75 -37.98 -22.69
C VAL A 125 12.17 -39.39 -22.45
N GLU A 126 10.89 -39.76 -22.55
CA GLU A 126 9.80 -39.38 -23.45
C GLU A 126 8.44 -39.89 -22.89
N MET A 127 7.37 -39.12 -23.17
CA MET A 127 5.97 -39.52 -23.45
C MET A 127 5.12 -40.32 -22.44
N ALA A 128 4.25 -39.59 -21.73
CA ALA A 128 2.79 -39.83 -21.78
C ALA A 128 2.00 -38.55 -21.44
N GLY A 129 1.40 -37.93 -22.46
CA GLY A 129 0.20 -37.09 -22.32
C GLY A 129 0.37 -35.68 -21.73
N VAL A 130 1.19 -34.82 -22.33
CA VAL A 130 1.15 -33.38 -22.00
C VAL A 130 -0.10 -32.76 -22.60
N SER A 131 -1.13 -32.61 -21.76
CA SER A 131 -2.28 -31.77 -22.06
C SER A 131 -1.80 -30.32 -22.20
N ARG A 132 -1.75 -29.90 -23.45
CA ARG A 132 -1.41 -28.57 -23.92
C ARG A 132 -2.44 -27.57 -23.37
N GLY A 133 -1.97 -26.62 -22.58
CA GLY A 133 -2.68 -25.38 -22.30
C GLY A 133 -3.44 -25.34 -20.98
N LYS A 134 -2.88 -24.61 -20.02
CA LYS A 134 -3.58 -23.51 -19.35
C LYS A 134 -2.54 -22.49 -18.96
N GLY A 135 -2.40 -21.48 -19.82
CA GLY A 135 -1.79 -20.22 -19.42
C GLY A 135 -2.44 -19.76 -18.12
N LEU A 136 -1.61 -19.20 -17.26
CA LEU A 136 -1.98 -18.56 -16.02
C LEU A 136 -3.09 -17.54 -16.33
N LYS A 137 -4.36 -17.95 -16.22
CA LYS A 137 -5.48 -17.03 -16.14
C LYS A 137 -5.35 -16.37 -14.78
N VAL A 138 -4.78 -15.17 -14.76
CA VAL A 138 -5.18 -14.18 -13.77
C VAL A 138 -6.69 -14.07 -13.98
N GLY A 139 -7.46 -14.72 -13.11
CA GLY A 139 -8.89 -14.52 -13.09
C GLY A 139 -9.12 -13.07 -12.73
N ASP A 140 -9.87 -12.37 -13.57
CA ASP A 140 -10.38 -11.04 -13.30
C ASP A 140 -10.94 -11.02 -11.88
N CYS A 141 -10.38 -10.17 -11.03
CA CYS A 141 -10.96 -9.93 -9.72
C CYS A 141 -12.13 -8.98 -9.93
N GLU A 142 -13.24 -9.52 -10.45
CA GLU A 142 -14.54 -8.85 -10.38
C GLU A 142 -14.87 -8.68 -8.89
N ILE A 143 -14.60 -7.49 -8.34
CA ILE A 143 -15.31 -7.00 -7.15
C ILE A 143 -16.71 -6.61 -7.65
N GLY A 144 -17.52 -7.61 -7.99
CA GLY A 144 -18.71 -7.33 -8.79
C GLY A 144 -19.50 -8.55 -9.21
N GLY A 145 -19.86 -9.42 -8.26
CA GLY A 145 -21.02 -10.30 -8.44
C GLY A 145 -20.73 -11.77 -8.67
N GLN A 146 -20.59 -12.51 -7.58
CA GLN A 146 -21.22 -13.82 -7.44
C GLN A 146 -21.31 -14.18 -5.95
N LEU A 147 -22.32 -13.61 -5.28
CA LEU A 147 -22.85 -14.20 -4.06
C LEU A 147 -23.65 -15.44 -4.48
N GLY A 148 -22.94 -16.54 -4.73
CA GLY A 148 -23.54 -17.84 -4.98
C GLY A 148 -24.37 -18.26 -3.77
N SER A 149 -25.63 -18.57 -4.04
CA SER A 149 -26.62 -19.04 -3.07
C SER A 149 -26.05 -20.13 -2.15
N MET A 150 -26.02 -19.85 -0.86
CA MET A 150 -26.22 -20.88 0.15
C MET A 150 -27.60 -20.61 0.74
N ASP A 151 -28.59 -21.26 0.14
CA ASP A 151 -29.89 -21.52 0.77
C ASP A 151 -29.63 -22.26 2.08
N GLY A 152 -29.72 -21.49 3.16
CA GLY A 152 -29.74 -21.93 4.54
C GLY A 152 -30.54 -20.88 5.28
N GLU A 153 -31.86 -21.11 5.36
CA GLU A 153 -32.84 -20.28 6.04
C GLU A 153 -32.33 -19.74 7.38
N LYS A 154 -32.13 -18.42 7.48
CA LYS A 154 -32.23 -17.67 8.73
C LYS A 154 -32.81 -16.29 8.45
N GLU A 155 -33.91 -15.99 9.12
CA GLU A 155 -34.64 -14.71 9.13
C GLU A 155 -33.70 -13.50 9.03
N LYS A 156 -33.82 -12.72 7.95
CA LYS A 156 -33.09 -11.46 7.78
C LYS A 156 -33.85 -10.33 8.47
N ASN A 157 -33.30 -9.87 9.59
CA ASN A 157 -33.70 -8.63 10.26
C ASN A 157 -33.73 -7.46 9.27
N GLY A 158 -34.84 -6.71 9.19
CA GLY A 158 -35.03 -5.59 8.26
C GLY A 158 -33.95 -4.50 8.32
N PHE A 159 -33.22 -4.41 9.43
CA PHE A 159 -32.05 -3.54 9.60
C PHE A 159 -30.88 -3.89 8.66
N ALA A 160 -30.59 -5.17 8.43
CA ALA A 160 -29.51 -5.58 7.52
C ALA A 160 -29.82 -5.22 6.06
N MET A 161 -31.10 -5.30 5.67
CA MET A 161 -31.56 -4.93 4.33
C MET A 161 -31.53 -3.40 4.13
N ALA A 162 -31.82 -2.63 5.17
CA ALA A 162 -31.70 -1.17 5.14
C ALA A 162 -30.24 -0.72 4.97
N ILE A 163 -29.30 -1.30 5.73
CA ILE A 163 -27.86 -1.03 5.59
C ILE A 163 -27.38 -1.37 4.17
N GLN A 164 -27.82 -2.51 3.61
CA GLN A 164 -27.42 -2.91 2.27
C GLN A 164 -27.93 -1.94 1.18
N LYS A 165 -29.15 -1.39 1.33
CA LYS A 165 -29.67 -0.38 0.41
C LYS A 165 -28.91 0.93 0.51
N VAL A 166 -28.63 1.40 1.72
CA VAL A 166 -27.84 2.64 1.93
C VAL A 166 -26.43 2.49 1.36
N SER A 167 -25.79 1.33 1.57
CA SER A 167 -24.47 1.02 1.00
C SER A 167 -24.48 1.13 -0.53
N LYS A 168 -25.47 0.54 -1.20
CA LYS A 168 -25.57 0.59 -2.67
C LYS A 168 -25.82 2.01 -3.20
N VAL A 169 -26.62 2.81 -2.48
CA VAL A 169 -26.87 4.21 -2.88
C VAL A 169 -25.61 5.06 -2.79
N TRP A 170 -24.75 4.79 -1.80
CA TRP A 170 -23.47 5.49 -1.66
C TRP A 170 -22.39 4.99 -2.65
N GLU A 171 -22.46 3.71 -3.04
CA GLU A 171 -21.51 3.09 -3.96
C GLU A 171 -21.60 3.69 -5.37
N VAL A 172 -22.81 3.99 -5.87
CA VAL A 172 -23.05 4.51 -7.23
C VAL A 172 -22.30 5.82 -7.54
N PRO A 173 -22.41 6.90 -6.75
CA PRO A 173 -21.69 8.14 -7.06
C PRO A 173 -20.17 7.96 -6.99
N VAL A 174 -19.68 7.18 -6.03
CA VAL A 174 -18.24 6.91 -5.87
C VAL A 174 -17.72 6.07 -7.03
N SER A 175 -18.41 4.99 -7.39
CA SER A 175 -18.02 4.11 -8.50
C SER A 175 -18.05 4.85 -9.83
N THR A 176 -19.06 5.70 -10.07
CA THR A 176 -19.15 6.51 -11.29
C THR A 176 -17.99 7.49 -11.39
N LEU A 177 -17.60 8.10 -10.27
CA LEU A 177 -16.49 9.04 -10.22
C LEU A 177 -15.15 8.32 -10.47
N LEU A 178 -14.96 7.13 -9.91
CA LEU A 178 -13.80 6.28 -10.18
C LEU A 178 -13.76 5.83 -11.65
N ASP A 179 -14.89 5.44 -12.23
CA ASP A 179 -14.99 5.03 -13.64
C ASP A 179 -14.64 6.15 -14.63
N LEU A 180 -14.90 7.41 -14.25
CA LEU A 180 -14.56 8.60 -15.05
C LEU A 180 -13.06 8.94 -15.01
N THR A 181 -12.33 8.45 -14.02
CA THR A 181 -10.94 8.87 -13.73
C THR A 181 -9.94 7.73 -13.68
N ILE A 182 -10.39 6.47 -13.60
CA ILE A 182 -9.56 5.27 -13.68
C ILE A 182 -9.91 4.56 -15.00
N PRO A 183 -8.95 4.48 -15.94
CA PRO A 183 -9.15 3.70 -17.16
C PRO A 183 -9.44 2.23 -16.87
N ARG A 184 -10.50 1.70 -17.48
CA ARG A 184 -10.79 0.26 -17.49
C ARG A 184 -9.88 -0.45 -18.48
N THR A 185 -9.25 -1.54 -18.04
CA THR A 185 -8.22 -2.25 -18.82
C THR A 185 -8.78 -3.43 -19.61
N ALA A 186 -9.87 -4.03 -19.13
CA ALA A 186 -10.50 -5.20 -19.75
C ALA A 186 -11.33 -4.81 -20.98
N PRO A 187 -11.16 -5.48 -22.14
CA PRO A 187 -11.96 -5.22 -23.33
C PRO A 187 -13.47 -5.45 -23.15
N SER A 188 -13.86 -6.34 -22.23
CA SER A 188 -15.26 -6.66 -21.90
C SER A 188 -16.01 -5.52 -21.22
N GLU A 189 -15.29 -4.65 -20.51
CA GLU A 189 -15.85 -3.52 -19.76
C GLU A 189 -15.67 -2.17 -20.48
N TRP A 190 -15.29 -2.23 -21.76
CA TRP A 190 -15.00 -1.05 -22.54
C TRP A 190 -16.25 -0.19 -22.74
N ASN A 191 -16.10 1.10 -22.47
CA ASN A 191 -17.11 2.10 -22.81
C ASN A 191 -16.42 3.35 -23.36
N ARG A 192 -16.83 3.73 -24.58
CA ARG A 192 -16.36 4.94 -25.27
C ARG A 192 -16.40 6.20 -24.41
N PHE A 193 -17.44 6.35 -23.59
CA PHE A 193 -17.66 7.55 -22.80
C PHE A 193 -16.65 7.64 -21.66
N TYR A 194 -16.51 6.55 -20.89
CA TYR A 194 -15.55 6.48 -19.79
C TYR A 194 -14.11 6.60 -20.29
N LEU A 195 -13.73 5.96 -21.41
CA LEU A 195 -12.38 6.09 -21.94
C LEU A 195 -12.04 7.53 -22.37
N SER A 196 -12.98 8.20 -23.03
CA SER A 196 -12.79 9.60 -23.45
C SER A 196 -12.78 10.55 -22.25
N ALA A 197 -13.63 10.30 -21.24
CA ALA A 197 -13.62 11.03 -19.98
C ALA A 197 -12.29 10.85 -19.24
N ASN A 198 -11.73 9.63 -19.23
CA ASN A 198 -10.42 9.35 -18.64
C ASN A 198 -9.30 10.16 -19.31
N ILE A 199 -9.29 10.27 -20.65
CA ILE A 199 -8.30 11.07 -21.39
C ILE A 199 -8.39 12.56 -21.00
N ALA A 200 -9.59 13.07 -20.72
CA ALA A 200 -9.79 14.45 -20.27
C ALA A 200 -9.42 14.65 -18.78
N LEU A 201 -9.83 13.72 -17.91
CA LEU A 201 -9.81 13.91 -16.45
C LEU A 201 -8.51 13.42 -15.79
N CYS A 202 -7.86 12.37 -16.31
CA CYS A 202 -6.62 11.85 -15.72
C CYS A 202 -5.51 12.91 -15.68
N PRO A 203 -5.19 13.65 -16.76
CA PRO A 203 -4.14 14.67 -16.72
C PRO A 203 -4.46 15.80 -15.72
N LEU A 204 -5.73 16.17 -15.59
CA LEU A 204 -6.19 17.19 -14.65
C LEU A 204 -6.06 16.73 -13.20
N ALA A 205 -6.48 15.49 -12.91
CA ALA A 205 -6.38 14.89 -11.58
C ALA A 205 -4.91 14.71 -11.15
N LEU A 206 -4.04 14.26 -12.06
CA LEU A 206 -2.60 14.19 -11.80
C LEU A 206 -1.98 15.57 -11.56
N LEU A 207 -2.41 16.59 -12.30
CA LEU A 207 -1.98 17.96 -12.07
C LEU A 207 -2.40 18.46 -10.68
N TYR A 208 -3.62 18.14 -10.24
CA TYR A 208 -4.07 18.42 -8.87
C TYR A 208 -3.19 17.73 -7.82
N SER A 209 -2.83 16.45 -8.02
CA SER A 209 -1.89 15.74 -7.15
C SER A 209 -0.52 16.42 -7.07
N CYS A 210 -0.03 16.91 -8.20
CA CYS A 210 1.25 17.60 -8.29
C CYS A 210 1.22 19.03 -7.73
N LYS A 211 0.08 19.52 -7.21
CA LYS A 211 -0.04 20.85 -6.59
C LYS A 211 1.02 21.12 -5.53
N SER A 212 1.44 20.08 -4.80
CA SER A 212 2.48 20.19 -3.77
C SER A 212 3.88 20.46 -4.35
N PHE A 213 4.14 20.09 -5.60
CA PHE A 213 5.43 20.28 -6.29
C PHE A 213 5.40 21.45 -7.28
N ILE A 214 4.27 21.64 -7.97
CA ILE A 214 4.04 22.71 -8.94
C ILE A 214 2.75 23.43 -8.53
N PRO A 215 2.80 24.71 -8.12
CA PRO A 215 1.59 25.46 -7.82
C PRO A 215 0.62 25.42 -9.00
N LEU A 216 -0.68 25.21 -8.74
CA LEU A 216 -1.70 25.17 -9.80
C LEU A 216 -1.77 26.47 -10.63
N ASP A 217 -1.37 27.58 -10.00
CA ASP A 217 -1.28 28.91 -10.62
C ASP A 217 0.11 29.20 -11.22
N HIS A 218 0.94 28.16 -11.45
CA HIS A 218 2.24 28.33 -12.06
C HIS A 218 2.09 28.95 -13.45
N LYS A 219 2.70 30.12 -13.63
CA LYS A 219 2.61 30.91 -14.85
C LYS A 219 3.50 30.28 -15.92
N ILE A 220 2.91 29.81 -17.01
CA ILE A 220 3.69 29.31 -18.15
C ILE A 220 4.20 30.50 -18.95
N VAL A 221 5.47 30.87 -18.77
CA VAL A 221 6.11 31.99 -19.48
C VAL A 221 6.65 31.59 -20.86
N PHE A 222 6.75 30.28 -21.14
CA PHE A 222 7.53 29.76 -22.27
C PHE A 222 6.86 29.86 -23.65
N LEU A 223 5.54 30.06 -23.74
CA LEU A 223 4.79 29.98 -25.01
C LEU A 223 4.15 31.29 -25.48
N LEU A 224 3.78 32.22 -24.58
CA LEU A 224 3.26 33.54 -24.94
C LEU A 224 3.68 34.61 -23.90
N PRO A 225 4.50 35.61 -24.27
CA PRO A 225 5.01 36.63 -23.35
C PRO A 225 3.95 37.55 -22.69
N HIS A 226 2.72 37.59 -23.21
CA HIS A 226 1.69 38.57 -22.82
C HIS A 226 0.34 37.96 -22.37
N SER A 227 0.20 36.64 -22.28
CA SER A 227 -1.06 36.01 -21.85
C SER A 227 -0.87 35.13 -20.62
N HIS A 228 -1.48 35.53 -19.50
CA HIS A 228 -1.40 34.86 -18.21
C HIS A 228 -2.46 33.76 -18.08
N PHE A 229 -2.25 32.60 -18.70
CA PHE A 229 -3.13 31.44 -18.48
C PHE A 229 -2.58 30.53 -17.37
N PRO A 230 -3.43 30.09 -16.43
CA PRO A 230 -3.00 29.13 -15.42
C PRO A 230 -2.75 27.75 -16.04
N LEU A 231 -1.80 27.00 -15.49
CA LEU A 231 -1.38 25.70 -16.03
C LEU A 231 -2.54 24.71 -16.18
N TRP A 232 -3.48 24.71 -15.22
CA TRP A 232 -4.64 23.82 -15.26
C TRP A 232 -5.57 24.06 -16.45
N SER A 233 -5.74 25.31 -16.91
CA SER A 233 -6.63 25.59 -18.04
C SER A 233 -6.01 25.08 -19.34
N VAL A 234 -4.70 25.22 -19.50
CA VAL A 234 -3.98 24.71 -20.69
C VAL A 234 -4.08 23.19 -20.76
N VAL A 235 -3.83 22.51 -19.65
CA VAL A 235 -3.96 21.05 -19.55
C VAL A 235 -5.39 20.60 -19.82
N LEU A 236 -6.40 21.30 -19.28
CA LEU A 236 -7.81 21.00 -19.52
C LEU A 236 -8.16 21.12 -21.02
N PHE A 237 -7.81 22.23 -21.68
CA PHE A 237 -8.12 22.42 -23.10
C PHE A 237 -7.41 21.40 -23.99
N ALA A 238 -6.13 21.12 -23.72
CA ALA A 238 -5.39 20.11 -24.48
C ALA A 238 -5.97 18.70 -24.30
N SER A 239 -6.21 18.28 -23.06
CA SER A 239 -6.74 16.94 -22.74
C SER A 239 -8.19 16.75 -23.25
N THR A 240 -9.05 17.75 -23.11
CA THR A 240 -10.43 17.70 -23.66
C THR A 240 -10.46 17.68 -25.18
N SER A 241 -9.56 18.41 -25.85
CA SER A 241 -9.44 18.36 -27.32
C SER A 241 -9.03 16.96 -27.80
N LEU A 242 -8.07 16.32 -27.10
CA LEU A 242 -7.64 14.96 -27.40
C LEU A 242 -8.74 13.92 -27.11
N ALA A 243 -9.48 14.11 -26.01
CA ALA A 243 -10.62 13.27 -25.66
C ALA A 243 -11.74 13.33 -26.71
N LEU A 244 -12.02 14.51 -27.27
CA LEU A 244 -12.99 14.69 -28.35
C LEU A 244 -12.55 13.98 -29.63
N VAL A 245 -11.28 14.11 -30.01
CA VAL A 245 -10.72 13.39 -31.17
C VAL A 245 -10.84 11.88 -30.96
N HIS A 246 -10.45 11.39 -29.78
CA HIS A 246 -10.54 9.97 -29.45
C HIS A 246 -12.00 9.46 -29.46
N TYR A 247 -12.95 10.23 -28.93
CA TYR A 247 -14.38 9.87 -28.95
C TYR A 247 -14.95 9.73 -30.37
N ILE A 248 -14.43 10.51 -31.33
CA ILE A 248 -14.89 10.50 -32.73
C ILE A 248 -14.24 9.34 -33.52
N VAL A 249 -12.95 9.10 -33.28
CA VAL A 249 -12.12 8.15 -34.03
C VAL A 249 -12.31 6.71 -33.54
N GLU A 250 -12.29 6.49 -32.23
CA GLU A 250 -12.27 5.15 -31.65
C GLU A 250 -13.70 4.62 -31.47
N ARG A 251 -14.10 3.64 -32.29
CA ARG A 251 -15.44 3.06 -32.27
C ARG A 251 -15.49 1.60 -31.82
N GLU A 252 -14.35 0.94 -31.78
CA GLU A 252 -14.22 -0.48 -31.45
C GLU A 252 -13.34 -0.65 -30.20
N PRO A 253 -13.62 -1.68 -29.38
CA PRO A 253 -12.78 -1.99 -28.23
C PRO A 253 -11.41 -2.51 -28.69
N PRO A 254 -10.33 -2.24 -27.94
CA PRO A 254 -9.00 -2.75 -28.27
C PRO A 254 -8.98 -4.29 -28.19
N GLU A 255 -8.31 -4.94 -29.16
CA GLU A 255 -8.20 -6.41 -29.20
C GLU A 255 -7.39 -7.02 -28.05
N ARG A 256 -6.54 -6.21 -27.40
CA ARG A 256 -5.65 -6.63 -26.31
C ARG A 256 -5.55 -5.55 -25.25
N GLU A 257 -5.29 -5.98 -24.02
CA GLU A 257 -4.93 -5.09 -22.93
C GLU A 257 -3.66 -4.31 -23.27
N GLN A 258 -3.77 -2.98 -23.22
CA GLN A 258 -2.68 -2.09 -23.54
C GLN A 258 -1.92 -1.74 -22.26
N LEU A 259 -0.63 -2.10 -22.21
CA LEU A 259 0.25 -1.80 -21.08
C LEU A 259 0.19 -0.31 -20.64
N PRO A 260 0.18 0.70 -21.55
CA PRO A 260 0.08 2.10 -21.15
C PRO A 260 -1.21 2.42 -20.39
N VAL A 261 -2.35 1.85 -20.81
CA VAL A 261 -3.65 2.05 -20.15
C VAL A 261 -3.65 1.43 -18.75
N VAL A 262 -3.06 0.24 -18.61
CA VAL A 262 -2.88 -0.43 -17.31
C VAL A 262 -2.00 0.41 -16.37
N LEU A 263 -0.92 1.00 -16.88
CA LEU A 263 -0.05 1.87 -16.08
C LEU A 263 -0.77 3.15 -15.65
N VAL A 264 -1.53 3.79 -16.53
CA VAL A 264 -2.32 4.98 -16.18
C VAL A 264 -3.40 4.61 -15.14
N ALA A 265 -4.11 3.50 -15.32
CA ALA A 265 -5.10 3.00 -14.37
C ALA A 265 -4.49 2.71 -12.99
N PHE A 266 -3.29 2.16 -12.95
CA PHE A 266 -2.55 1.94 -11.71
C PHE A 266 -2.20 3.27 -11.02
N VAL A 267 -1.65 4.24 -11.76
CA VAL A 267 -1.29 5.55 -11.19
C VAL A 267 -2.54 6.29 -10.69
N MET A 268 -3.64 6.24 -11.43
CA MET A 268 -4.91 6.87 -11.03
C MET A 268 -5.55 6.19 -9.82
N SER A 269 -5.43 4.86 -9.70
CA SER A 269 -5.83 4.14 -8.48
C SER A 269 -5.02 4.60 -7.26
N VAL A 270 -3.69 4.70 -7.39
CA VAL A 270 -2.81 5.20 -6.32
C VAL A 270 -3.17 6.63 -5.92
N PHE A 271 -3.47 7.51 -6.89
CA PHE A 271 -3.91 8.88 -6.64
C PHE A 271 -5.20 8.93 -5.79
N TRP A 272 -6.21 8.14 -6.14
CA TRP A 272 -7.47 8.10 -5.39
C TRP A 272 -7.29 7.55 -3.98
N ILE A 273 -6.53 6.46 -3.83
CA ILE A 273 -6.27 5.88 -2.51
C ILE A 273 -5.53 6.92 -1.64
N SER A 274 -4.53 7.62 -2.19
CA SER A 274 -3.81 8.69 -1.47
C SER A 274 -4.71 9.86 -1.06
N THR A 275 -5.59 10.31 -1.97
CA THR A 275 -6.52 11.41 -1.67
C THR A 275 -7.51 11.03 -0.58
N VAL A 276 -8.12 9.84 -0.68
CA VAL A 276 -9.08 9.35 0.33
C VAL A 276 -8.38 9.09 1.67
N ALA A 277 -7.18 8.50 1.66
CA ALA A 277 -6.37 8.31 2.86
C ALA A 277 -6.02 9.65 3.52
N GLY A 278 -5.65 10.67 2.75
CA GLY A 278 -5.40 12.02 3.26
C GLY A 278 -6.60 12.62 3.98
N GLU A 279 -7.79 12.56 3.38
CA GLU A 279 -9.02 13.05 4.02
C GLU A 279 -9.42 12.23 5.25
N LEU A 280 -9.18 10.91 5.22
CA LEU A 280 -9.35 10.05 6.39
C LEU A 280 -8.43 10.48 7.53
N LEU A 281 -7.14 10.70 7.27
CA LEU A 281 -6.17 11.13 8.28
C LEU A 281 -6.51 12.51 8.83
N ASN A 282 -6.95 13.45 7.99
CA ASN A 282 -7.42 14.76 8.43
C ASN A 282 -8.63 14.64 9.36
N SER A 283 -9.59 13.76 9.02
CA SER A 283 -10.77 13.48 9.84
C SER A 283 -10.39 12.84 11.18
N LEU A 284 -9.46 11.89 11.17
CA LEU A 284 -8.95 11.23 12.37
C LEU A 284 -8.16 12.20 13.27
N ALA A 285 -7.37 13.09 12.69
CA ALA A 285 -6.69 14.15 13.41
C ALA A 285 -7.71 15.10 14.06
N ALA A 286 -8.77 15.49 13.35
CA ALA A 286 -9.85 16.32 13.90
C ALA A 286 -10.62 15.63 15.02
N ILE A 287 -10.90 14.32 14.90
CA ILE A 287 -11.51 13.56 16.01
C ILE A 287 -10.58 13.54 17.22
N GLY A 288 -9.28 13.33 17.01
CA GLY A 288 -8.35 13.26 18.12
C GLY A 288 -8.10 14.60 18.81
N THR A 289 -8.21 15.74 18.09
CA THR A 289 -8.22 17.07 18.73
C THR A 289 -9.51 17.31 19.52
N ILE A 290 -10.67 16.87 19.01
CA ILE A 290 -11.95 16.96 19.74
C ILE A 290 -11.93 16.10 21.02
N LEU A 291 -11.29 14.93 20.98
CA LEU A 291 -11.15 14.02 22.13
C LEU A 291 -10.02 14.40 23.09
N ASP A 292 -9.34 15.52 22.88
CA ASP A 292 -8.21 16.00 23.68
C ASP A 292 -7.14 14.91 23.91
N LEU A 293 -6.86 14.17 22.84
CA LEU A 293 -5.88 13.09 22.85
C LEU A 293 -4.47 13.66 22.66
N PRO A 294 -3.46 13.18 23.42
CA PRO A 294 -2.08 13.61 23.22
C PRO A 294 -1.62 13.38 21.76
N PRO A 295 -0.92 14.32 21.11
CA PRO A 295 -0.46 14.15 19.72
C PRO A 295 0.39 12.89 19.50
N ALA A 296 1.18 12.50 20.49
CA ALA A 296 1.95 11.26 20.47
C ALA A 296 1.05 10.01 20.43
N PHE A 297 -0.07 10.03 21.17
CA PHE A 297 -1.03 8.93 21.16
C PHE A 297 -1.75 8.83 19.81
N LEU A 298 -2.17 9.97 19.27
CA LEU A 298 -2.86 10.09 17.99
C LEU A 298 -1.98 9.53 16.85
N GLY A 299 -0.68 9.86 16.85
CA GLY A 299 0.30 9.34 15.89
C GLY A 299 0.53 7.82 15.96
N LEU A 300 0.62 7.27 17.17
CA LEU A 300 0.94 5.85 17.37
C LEU A 300 -0.26 4.91 17.19
N THR A 301 -1.49 5.43 17.29
CA THR A 301 -2.70 4.61 17.26
C THR A 301 -3.58 4.99 16.10
N VAL A 302 -4.31 6.10 16.21
CA VAL A 302 -5.36 6.49 15.28
C VAL A 302 -4.80 6.76 13.88
N LEU A 303 -3.69 7.49 13.76
CA LEU A 303 -3.05 7.72 12.45
C LEU A 303 -2.38 6.47 11.90
N ALA A 304 -1.79 5.63 12.76
CA ALA A 304 -1.23 4.36 12.35
C ALA A 304 -2.30 3.42 11.77
N TRP A 305 -3.49 3.38 12.39
CA TRP A 305 -4.66 2.66 11.86
C TRP A 305 -5.15 3.30 10.56
N GLY A 306 -5.25 4.63 10.52
CA GLY A 306 -5.72 5.37 9.36
C GLY A 306 -4.88 5.12 8.11
N ASN A 307 -3.55 5.05 8.26
CA ASN A 307 -2.63 4.70 7.17
C ASN A 307 -2.83 3.25 6.72
N SER A 308 -2.77 2.29 7.64
CA SER A 308 -2.75 0.86 7.28
C SER A 308 -4.12 0.16 7.23
N ILE A 309 -5.23 0.89 7.33
CA ILE A 309 -6.56 0.27 7.15
C ILE A 309 -6.76 -0.21 5.70
N GLY A 310 -6.14 0.49 4.74
CA GLY A 310 -6.07 0.07 3.34
C GLY A 310 -5.39 -1.29 3.21
N ASP A 311 -4.26 -1.48 3.88
CA ASP A 311 -3.54 -2.77 3.95
C ASP A 311 -4.45 -3.88 4.45
N LEU A 312 -5.16 -3.65 5.57
CA LEU A 312 -6.06 -4.63 6.14
C LEU A 312 -7.14 -5.06 5.14
N VAL A 313 -7.79 -4.10 4.50
CA VAL A 313 -8.88 -4.37 3.55
C VAL A 313 -8.34 -5.09 2.31
N ALA A 314 -7.22 -4.65 1.76
CA ALA A 314 -6.60 -5.21 0.57
C ALA A 314 -6.11 -6.66 0.83
N ASP A 315 -5.34 -6.89 1.89
CA ASP A 315 -4.78 -8.22 2.17
C ASP A 315 -5.87 -9.23 2.55
N VAL A 316 -6.90 -8.81 3.28
CA VAL A 316 -8.08 -9.66 3.56
C VAL A 316 -8.85 -9.97 2.28
N ALA A 317 -9.00 -9.01 1.36
CA ALA A 317 -9.65 -9.26 0.08
C ALA A 317 -8.86 -10.27 -0.78
N VAL A 318 -7.54 -10.14 -0.85
CA VAL A 318 -6.66 -11.08 -1.57
C VAL A 318 -6.71 -12.48 -0.93
N ALA A 319 -6.74 -12.56 0.40
CA ALA A 319 -6.91 -13.83 1.11
C ALA A 319 -8.29 -14.46 0.83
N LYS A 320 -9.36 -13.65 0.78
CA LYS A 320 -10.72 -14.09 0.40
C LYS A 320 -10.80 -14.58 -1.03
N ALA A 321 -10.02 -14.00 -1.94
CA ALA A 321 -9.88 -14.45 -3.33
C ALA A 321 -9.07 -15.75 -3.48
N GLY A 322 -8.71 -16.43 -2.38
CA GLY A 322 -8.01 -17.71 -2.40
C GLY A 322 -6.49 -17.58 -2.58
N GLN A 323 -5.93 -16.38 -2.40
CA GLN A 323 -4.49 -16.13 -2.52
C GLN A 323 -3.83 -15.69 -1.19
N PRO A 324 -3.99 -16.44 -0.07
CA PRO A 324 -3.50 -16.01 1.23
C PRO A 324 -1.98 -15.93 1.34
N ALA A 325 -1.23 -16.72 0.57
CA ALA A 325 0.23 -16.61 0.52
C ALA A 325 0.68 -15.29 -0.14
N MET A 326 -0.11 -14.77 -1.09
CA MET A 326 0.13 -13.45 -1.69
C MET A 326 -0.17 -12.33 -0.70
N ALA A 327 -1.31 -12.41 0.00
CA ALA A 327 -1.66 -11.46 1.06
C ALA A 327 -0.57 -11.40 2.14
N MET A 328 -0.09 -12.55 2.62
CA MET A 328 1.02 -12.62 3.57
C MET A 328 2.29 -11.93 3.08
N ALA A 329 2.66 -12.09 1.82
CA ALA A 329 3.82 -11.41 1.25
C ALA A 329 3.61 -9.89 1.20
N GLY A 330 2.39 -9.44 0.89
CA GLY A 330 1.97 -8.04 0.97
C GLY A 330 2.17 -7.47 2.37
N CYS A 331 1.67 -8.17 3.40
CA CYS A 331 1.74 -7.71 4.79
C CYS A 331 3.17 -7.43 5.31
N PHE A 332 4.22 -8.07 4.76
CA PHE A 332 5.60 -7.77 5.15
C PHE A 332 6.29 -6.81 4.16
N ALA A 333 5.93 -6.86 2.88
CA ALA A 333 6.54 -6.02 1.86
C ALA A 333 6.05 -4.56 1.92
N CYS A 334 4.75 -4.30 2.12
CA CYS A 334 4.21 -2.94 2.17
C CYS A 334 4.82 -2.13 3.33
N PRO A 335 4.83 -2.61 4.59
CA PRO A 335 5.40 -1.83 5.69
C PRO A 335 6.91 -1.61 5.56
N MET A 336 7.62 -2.60 4.99
CA MET A 336 9.04 -2.45 4.70
C MET A 336 9.30 -1.37 3.64
N PHE A 337 8.50 -1.32 2.57
CA PHE A 337 8.57 -0.27 1.55
C PHE A 337 8.27 1.11 2.15
N ASN A 338 7.19 1.23 2.93
CA ASN A 338 6.80 2.49 3.58
C ASN A 338 7.91 3.01 4.51
N MET A 339 8.57 2.12 5.24
CA MET A 339 9.68 2.47 6.13
C MET A 339 10.98 2.78 5.37
N LEU A 340 11.39 1.97 4.39
CA LEU A 340 12.69 2.18 3.75
C LEU A 340 12.65 3.28 2.69
N VAL A 341 11.57 3.36 1.92
CA VAL A 341 11.41 4.36 0.85
C VAL A 341 10.66 5.57 1.38
N GLY A 342 9.52 5.39 2.04
CA GLY A 342 8.73 6.54 2.52
C GLY A 342 9.44 7.36 3.57
N LEU A 343 9.77 6.75 4.70
CA LEU A 343 10.56 7.42 5.74
C LEU A 343 11.97 7.73 5.24
N GLY A 344 12.63 6.80 4.54
CA GLY A 344 14.00 7.01 4.06
C GLY A 344 14.14 8.25 3.16
N THR A 345 13.24 8.43 2.18
CA THR A 345 13.24 9.63 1.33
C THR A 345 12.89 10.90 2.10
N ALA A 346 11.94 10.85 3.03
CA ALA A 346 11.62 11.99 3.90
C ALA A 346 12.81 12.39 4.79
N LEU A 347 13.56 11.42 5.32
CA LEU A 347 14.79 11.67 6.08
C LEU A 347 15.90 12.22 5.19
N VAL A 348 16.03 11.77 3.94
CA VAL A 348 16.98 12.36 2.98
C VAL A 348 16.65 13.84 2.76
N SER A 349 15.39 14.17 2.51
CA SER A 349 14.97 15.57 2.33
C SER A 349 15.28 16.44 3.56
N GLN A 350 15.03 15.95 4.77
CA GLN A 350 15.31 16.71 5.99
C GLN A 350 16.81 16.85 6.29
N THR A 351 17.57 15.77 6.14
CA THR A 351 19.02 15.78 6.41
C THR A 351 19.80 16.59 5.38
N LEU A 352 19.34 16.66 4.12
CA LEU A 352 19.93 17.54 3.11
C LEU A 352 19.77 19.02 3.45
N ASN A 353 18.61 19.41 4.01
CA ASN A 353 18.37 20.80 4.43
C ASN A 353 19.23 21.19 5.65
N ALA A 354 19.57 20.23 6.51
CA ALA A 354 20.41 20.43 7.68
C ALA A 354 21.91 20.18 7.42
N TYR A 355 22.30 19.83 6.20
CA TYR A 355 23.69 19.47 5.87
C TYR A 355 24.64 20.67 6.07
N PRO A 356 25.81 20.50 6.72
CA PRO A 356 26.48 19.23 7.09
C PRO A 356 26.21 18.73 8.52
N SER A 357 25.35 19.40 9.30
CA SER A 357 25.00 18.95 10.66
C SER A 357 24.10 17.72 10.66
N ALA A 358 24.17 16.92 11.73
CA ALA A 358 23.26 15.81 11.92
C ALA A 358 21.86 16.32 12.28
N TYR A 359 20.84 15.62 11.78
CA TYR A 359 19.46 15.91 12.19
C TYR A 359 19.20 15.24 13.55
N GLU A 360 19.03 16.04 14.60
CA GLU A 360 18.78 15.55 15.95
C GLU A 360 17.35 15.04 16.12
N LEU A 361 17.22 13.80 16.57
CA LEU A 361 15.95 13.14 16.82
C LEU A 361 15.69 13.07 18.32
N GLN A 362 14.54 13.60 18.74
CA GLN A 362 14.17 13.54 20.14
C GLN A 362 13.72 12.13 20.54
N PHE A 363 14.30 11.64 21.64
CA PHE A 363 13.98 10.33 22.19
C PHE A 363 12.60 10.32 22.86
N HIS A 364 11.74 9.43 22.39
CA HIS A 364 10.42 9.12 22.96
C HIS A 364 10.29 7.63 23.27
N VAL A 365 9.88 7.32 24.50
CA VAL A 365 9.70 5.94 24.99
C VAL A 365 8.67 5.18 24.16
N SER A 366 7.60 5.83 23.75
CA SER A 366 6.51 5.19 23.01
C SER A 366 6.95 4.65 21.64
N ILE A 367 7.89 5.33 20.97
CA ILE A 367 8.46 4.87 19.70
C ILE A 367 9.36 3.66 19.93
N VAL A 368 10.14 3.64 21.02
CA VAL A 368 10.96 2.49 21.42
C VAL A 368 10.08 1.26 21.67
N VAL A 369 8.96 1.44 22.36
CA VAL A 369 7.98 0.37 22.58
C VAL A 369 7.45 -0.16 21.24
N ALA A 370 7.08 0.72 20.30
CA ALA A 370 6.66 0.29 18.97
C ALA A 370 7.74 -0.53 18.24
N PHE A 371 9.02 -0.12 18.30
CA PHE A 371 10.13 -0.91 17.74
C PHE A 371 10.27 -2.29 18.38
N VAL A 372 10.22 -2.37 19.71
CA VAL A 372 10.39 -3.63 20.44
C VAL A 372 9.28 -4.61 20.07
N PHE A 373 8.03 -4.16 20.06
CA PHE A 373 6.91 -5.00 19.67
C PHE A 373 6.99 -5.40 18.18
N LEU A 374 7.44 -4.51 17.30
CA LEU A 374 7.63 -4.80 15.86
C LEU A 374 8.67 -5.89 15.65
N LEU A 375 9.83 -5.74 16.26
CA LEU A 375 10.90 -6.73 16.21
C LEU A 375 10.42 -8.07 16.79
N PHE A 376 9.69 -8.06 17.91
CA PHE A 376 9.12 -9.27 18.49
C PHE A 376 8.10 -9.95 17.56
N SER A 377 7.22 -9.17 16.91
CA SER A 377 6.26 -9.66 15.93
C SER A 377 6.96 -10.31 14.73
N LEU A 378 7.98 -9.67 14.16
CA LEU A 378 8.72 -10.17 13.00
C LEU A 378 9.54 -11.42 13.35
N MET A 379 10.25 -11.39 14.47
CA MET A 379 11.08 -12.50 14.92
C MET A 379 10.22 -13.71 15.31
N GLY A 380 9.08 -13.48 15.97
CA GLY A 380 8.08 -14.51 16.27
C GLY A 380 7.46 -15.10 15.00
N SER A 381 7.17 -14.28 14.00
CA SER A 381 6.67 -14.73 12.69
C SER A 381 7.67 -15.65 11.99
N LEU A 382 8.95 -15.26 11.95
CA LEU A 382 10.01 -16.09 11.38
C LEU A 382 10.16 -17.42 12.14
N LEU A 383 10.17 -17.39 13.47
CA LEU A 383 10.37 -18.57 14.31
C LEU A 383 9.20 -19.55 14.27
N VAL A 384 7.96 -19.07 14.40
CA VAL A 384 6.77 -19.93 14.38
C VAL A 384 6.57 -20.57 13.01
N LEU A 385 6.82 -19.83 11.93
CA LEU A 385 6.64 -20.35 10.57
C LEU A 385 7.77 -21.28 10.14
N THR A 386 9.01 -21.03 10.56
CA THR A 386 10.11 -22.00 10.36
C THR A 386 9.85 -23.29 11.14
N TRP A 387 9.40 -23.20 12.40
CA TRP A 387 9.02 -24.37 13.20
C TRP A 387 7.86 -25.16 12.59
N SER A 388 6.87 -24.45 12.05
CA SER A 388 5.68 -25.05 11.42
C SER A 388 5.93 -25.52 9.97
N ARG A 389 7.20 -25.62 9.54
CA ARG A 389 7.61 -25.98 8.18
C ARG A 389 6.88 -25.16 7.10
N PHE A 390 6.78 -23.86 7.33
CA PHE A 390 6.14 -22.87 6.45
C PHE A 390 4.65 -23.14 6.16
N ARG A 391 3.96 -23.86 7.05
CA ARG A 391 2.50 -23.85 7.12
C ARG A 391 2.05 -22.88 8.19
N VAL A 392 1.15 -21.97 7.83
CA VAL A 392 0.58 -20.98 8.73
C VAL A 392 -0.49 -21.65 9.60
N PRO A 393 -0.31 -21.76 10.94
CA PRO A 393 -1.33 -22.32 11.81
C PRO A 393 -2.33 -21.24 12.26
N ARG A 394 -3.61 -21.60 12.44
CA ARG A 394 -4.66 -20.67 12.92
C ARG A 394 -4.33 -20.05 14.28
N PHE A 395 -3.75 -20.83 15.19
CA PHE A 395 -3.37 -20.37 16.53
C PHE A 395 -2.38 -19.19 16.49
N TRP A 396 -1.46 -19.18 15.53
CA TRP A 396 -0.50 -18.11 15.39
C TRP A 396 -1.16 -16.77 15.06
N GLY A 397 -2.25 -16.80 14.28
CA GLY A 397 -3.05 -15.62 14.01
C GLY A 397 -3.63 -15.00 15.29
N PHE A 398 -4.20 -15.82 16.17
CA PHE A 398 -4.68 -15.35 17.48
C PHE A 398 -3.55 -14.77 18.35
N CYS A 399 -2.36 -15.38 18.33
CA CYS A 399 -1.20 -14.85 19.06
C CYS A 399 -0.77 -13.47 18.55
N LEU A 400 -0.75 -13.26 17.23
CA LEU A 400 -0.38 -11.97 16.65
C LEU A 400 -1.41 -10.87 16.95
N VAL A 401 -2.71 -11.18 16.86
CA VAL A 401 -3.76 -10.25 17.27
C VAL A 401 -3.65 -9.94 18.77
N GLY A 402 -3.41 -10.95 19.61
CA GLY A 402 -3.18 -10.76 21.04
C GLY A 402 -1.98 -9.87 21.34
N LEU A 403 -0.86 -10.09 20.64
CA LEU A 403 0.34 -9.25 20.74
C LEU A 403 0.03 -7.79 20.37
N TYR A 404 -0.75 -7.58 19.31
CA TYR A 404 -1.18 -6.25 18.89
C TYR A 404 -2.07 -5.57 19.94
N VAL A 405 -3.02 -6.28 20.54
CA VAL A 405 -3.86 -5.76 21.62
C VAL A 405 -3.02 -5.37 22.84
N VAL A 406 -2.02 -6.17 23.21
CA VAL A 406 -1.08 -5.83 24.29
C VAL A 406 -0.28 -4.58 23.95
N PHE A 407 0.27 -4.48 22.73
CA PHE A 407 0.95 -3.28 22.25
C PHE A 407 0.08 -2.02 22.37
N MET A 408 -1.19 -2.10 21.97
CA MET A 408 -2.15 -1.01 22.09
C MET A 408 -2.41 -0.64 23.55
N GLY A 409 -2.59 -1.62 24.42
CA GLY A 409 -2.77 -1.41 25.86
C GLY A 409 -1.56 -0.73 26.52
N VAL A 410 -0.34 -1.19 26.22
CA VAL A 410 0.89 -0.56 26.73
C VAL A 410 1.04 0.87 26.21
N SER A 411 0.77 1.09 24.92
CA SER A 411 0.85 2.43 24.31
C SER A 411 -0.16 3.40 24.92
N LEU A 412 -1.37 2.94 25.22
CA LEU A 412 -2.39 3.69 25.95
C LEU A 412 -1.94 4.07 27.37
N VAL A 413 -1.35 3.12 28.09
CA VAL A 413 -0.84 3.36 29.45
C VAL A 413 0.26 4.41 29.43
N ILE A 414 1.25 4.27 28.55
CA ILE A 414 2.35 5.24 28.41
C ILE A 414 1.81 6.62 28.05
N ALA A 415 0.86 6.70 27.11
CA ALA A 415 0.24 7.96 26.72
C ALA A 415 -0.47 8.67 27.90
N LYS A 416 -1.12 7.90 28.78
CA LYS A 416 -1.76 8.44 29.98
C LYS A 416 -0.76 8.99 31.00
N PHE A 417 0.39 8.34 31.16
CA PHE A 417 1.44 8.74 32.10
C PHE A 417 2.39 9.81 31.54
N SER A 418 2.35 10.07 30.24
CA SER A 418 3.15 11.10 29.56
C SER A 418 2.44 12.47 29.45
N ARG A 419 1.29 12.64 30.12
CA ARG A 419 0.57 13.93 30.23
C ARG A 419 1.24 14.89 31.19
#